data_AF-A0A1E7EVS8-F1
#
_entry.id   AF-A0A1E7EVS8-F1
#
_cell.length_a   1.000
_cell.length_b   1.000
_cell.length_c   1.000
_cell.angle_alpha   90.00
_cell.angle_beta   90.00
_cell.angle_gamma   90.00
#
_symmetry.space_group_name_H-M   'P 1'
#
loop_
_entity.id
_entity.type
_entity.pdbx_description
1 polymer ?
#
loop_
_entity_poly.entity_id
_entity_poly.type
_entity_poly.pdbx_seq_one_letter_code
_entity_poly.pdbx_strand_id
1 'polypeptide(L)'
;FVLSNLNPKEVQTLIRAMESITFNAGQVVIKQGDVGDYLYVVKEGYVKFFIDDKEVGGIDSNDRTKQGPGTVVGELALLYDCPRAATVITDTECLFYRVSQDTFRRIQASFVLLEDNETRTLIKNTRLFENLPPKIIKELSKYLFQKTFLKNEYLVKKGDTMDELYFIKNGRIEVKDLVIGEKQYANITFNPGESFGERSVVLNERAPGDAVALTNGIVWVLTRERFYHCLNGLDLYQMIQHSVDR
;
A
#
# COMPACT_ATOMS: atom_id res chain seq x y z
N PHE A 1 4.34 -11.31 7.95
CA PHE A 1 4.77 -12.21 6.87
C PHE A 1 4.71 -11.45 5.55
N VAL A 2 5.53 -11.79 4.55
CA VAL A 2 5.70 -11.01 3.30
C VAL A 2 4.37 -10.80 2.57
N LEU A 3 3.50 -11.81 2.61
CA LEU A 3 2.19 -11.78 1.98
C LEU A 3 1.15 -10.95 2.74
N SER A 4 1.41 -10.62 4.02
CA SER A 4 0.47 -9.85 4.86
C SER A 4 0.34 -8.39 4.45
N ASN A 5 1.32 -7.87 3.69
CA ASN A 5 1.34 -6.47 3.24
C ASN A 5 0.73 -6.29 1.84
N LEU A 6 0.26 -7.38 1.20
CA LEU A 6 -0.33 -7.31 -0.12
C LEU A 6 -1.79 -6.82 -0.03
N ASN A 7 -2.15 -5.86 -0.86
CA ASN A 7 -3.54 -5.41 -1.00
C ASN A 7 -4.39 -6.48 -1.75
N PRO A 8 -5.73 -6.41 -1.70
CA PRO A 8 -6.58 -7.43 -2.32
C PRO A 8 -6.34 -7.65 -3.82
N LYS A 9 -5.97 -6.62 -4.58
CA LYS A 9 -5.65 -6.74 -6.00
C LYS A 9 -4.31 -7.45 -6.20
N GLU A 10 -3.31 -7.13 -5.40
CA GLU A 10 -2.02 -7.81 -5.40
C GLU A 10 -2.16 -9.29 -5.09
N VAL A 11 -2.94 -9.63 -4.05
CA VAL A 11 -3.25 -11.02 -3.70
C VAL A 11 -3.94 -11.74 -4.86
N GLN A 12 -4.94 -11.12 -5.49
CA GLN A 12 -5.65 -11.74 -6.61
C GLN A 12 -4.75 -11.97 -7.83
N THR A 13 -3.91 -11.00 -8.17
CA THR A 13 -2.92 -11.15 -9.26
C THR A 13 -1.90 -12.23 -8.94
N LEU A 14 -1.43 -12.29 -7.69
CA LEU A 14 -0.53 -13.34 -7.23
C LEU A 14 -1.16 -14.72 -7.37
N ILE A 15 -2.38 -14.93 -6.85
CA ILE A 15 -3.11 -16.20 -6.94
C ILE A 15 -3.24 -16.66 -8.39
N ARG A 16 -3.56 -15.74 -9.31
CA ARG A 16 -3.67 -16.04 -10.75
C ARG A 16 -2.35 -16.45 -11.40
N ALA A 17 -1.23 -16.04 -10.82
CA ALA A 17 0.11 -16.37 -11.30
C ALA A 17 0.71 -17.62 -10.66
N MET A 18 0.06 -18.19 -9.64
CA MET A 18 0.52 -19.41 -9.01
C MET A 18 0.17 -20.63 -9.88
N GLU A 19 1.08 -21.60 -9.90
CA GLU A 19 0.87 -22.90 -10.52
C GLU A 19 0.75 -23.99 -9.47
N SER A 20 -0.03 -25.04 -9.75
CA SER A 20 -0.16 -26.20 -8.88
C SER A 20 0.93 -27.22 -9.13
N ILE A 21 1.48 -27.80 -8.06
CA ILE A 21 2.42 -28.93 -8.13
C ILE A 21 2.15 -29.93 -7.01
N THR A 22 2.28 -31.23 -7.30
CA THR A 22 2.12 -32.30 -6.31
C THR A 22 3.46 -32.92 -5.98
N PHE A 23 3.67 -33.22 -4.71
CA PHE A 23 4.79 -34.01 -4.21
C PHE A 23 4.24 -35.19 -3.40
N ASN A 24 4.76 -36.39 -3.66
CA ASN A 24 4.51 -37.59 -2.86
C ASN A 24 5.10 -37.42 -1.45
N ALA A 25 4.65 -38.23 -0.50
CA ALA A 25 5.23 -38.27 0.85
C ALA A 25 6.74 -38.56 0.82
N GLY A 26 7.50 -37.89 1.70
CA GLY A 26 8.95 -38.04 1.84
C GLY A 26 9.80 -37.28 0.80
N GLN A 27 9.19 -36.48 -0.07
CA GLN A 27 9.93 -35.71 -1.07
C GLN A 27 10.44 -34.37 -0.51
N VAL A 28 11.66 -34.00 -0.89
CA VAL A 28 12.26 -32.71 -0.55
C VAL A 28 11.69 -31.63 -1.47
N VAL A 29 10.99 -30.67 -0.89
CA VAL A 29 10.40 -29.52 -1.60
C VAL A 29 11.37 -28.35 -1.64
N ILE A 30 12.05 -28.12 -0.51
CA ILE A 30 13.10 -27.10 -0.33
C ILE A 30 14.25 -27.77 0.39
N LYS A 31 15.48 -27.45 0.01
CA LYS A 31 16.67 -27.91 0.72
C LYS A 31 17.42 -26.72 1.31
N GLN A 32 17.82 -26.83 2.57
CA GLN A 32 18.61 -25.80 3.27
C GLN A 32 19.91 -25.52 2.50
N GLY A 33 20.28 -24.25 2.40
CA GLY A 33 21.50 -23.82 1.71
C GLY A 33 21.35 -23.62 0.20
N ASP A 34 20.31 -24.18 -0.43
CA ASP A 34 20.07 -23.98 -1.86
C ASP A 34 19.66 -22.53 -2.15
N VAL A 35 19.87 -22.09 -3.39
CA VAL A 35 19.29 -20.82 -3.89
C VAL A 35 17.78 -21.01 -4.06
N GLY A 36 17.01 -20.02 -3.62
CA GLY A 36 15.56 -20.15 -3.54
C GLY A 36 14.81 -19.55 -4.72
N ASP A 37 14.27 -20.41 -5.59
CA ASP A 37 13.66 -19.94 -6.85
C ASP A 37 12.13 -19.79 -6.80
N TYR A 38 11.48 -20.34 -5.77
CA TYR A 38 10.02 -20.39 -5.63
C TYR A 38 9.55 -20.14 -4.19
N LEU A 39 8.36 -19.56 -4.05
CA LEU A 39 7.53 -19.65 -2.84
C LEU A 39 6.47 -20.71 -3.04
N TYR A 40 6.13 -21.42 -1.97
CA TYR A 40 5.10 -22.45 -1.97
C TYR A 40 4.07 -22.19 -0.88
N VAL A 41 2.82 -22.53 -1.18
CA VAL A 41 1.69 -22.54 -0.24
C VAL A 41 1.11 -23.94 -0.25
N VAL A 42 1.07 -24.60 0.90
CA VAL A 42 0.44 -25.92 1.05
C VAL A 42 -1.07 -25.75 0.84
N LYS A 43 -1.63 -26.46 -0.14
CA LYS A 43 -3.09 -26.55 -0.34
C LYS A 43 -3.66 -27.78 0.34
N GLU A 44 -3.04 -28.93 0.14
CA GLU A 44 -3.42 -30.22 0.75
C GLU A 44 -2.16 -30.93 1.24
N GLY A 45 -2.30 -31.74 2.30
CA GLY A 45 -1.21 -32.49 2.91
C GLY A 45 -0.48 -31.75 4.03
N TYR A 46 0.60 -32.36 4.53
CA TYR A 46 1.41 -31.86 5.64
C TYR A 46 2.90 -31.94 5.31
N VAL A 47 3.69 -30.98 5.82
CA VAL A 47 5.14 -30.92 5.64
C VAL A 47 5.88 -30.94 6.97
N LYS A 48 7.18 -31.24 6.94
CA LYS A 48 8.13 -31.17 8.04
C LYS A 48 9.28 -30.23 7.68
N PHE A 49 9.84 -29.58 8.69
CA PHE A 49 10.95 -28.64 8.55
C PHE A 49 12.19 -29.18 9.25
N PHE A 50 13.35 -29.05 8.62
CA PHE A 50 14.63 -29.47 9.17
C PHE A 50 15.66 -28.34 9.06
N ILE A 51 16.42 -28.12 10.12
CA ILE A 51 17.58 -27.24 10.16
C ILE A 51 18.76 -28.06 10.67
N ASP A 52 19.85 -28.10 9.90
CA ASP A 52 21.04 -28.90 10.19
C ASP A 52 20.67 -30.36 10.51
N ASP A 53 19.80 -30.93 9.66
CA ASP A 53 19.23 -32.28 9.74
C ASP A 53 18.42 -32.60 11.01
N LYS A 54 18.10 -31.58 11.81
CA LYS A 54 17.21 -31.72 12.98
C LYS A 54 15.82 -31.20 12.65
N GLU A 55 14.80 -32.01 12.92
CA GLU A 55 13.40 -31.59 12.74
C GLU A 55 13.09 -30.43 13.69
N VAL A 56 12.47 -29.37 13.17
CA VAL A 56 12.11 -28.15 13.90
C VAL A 56 10.63 -27.80 13.71
N GLY A 57 10.04 -27.11 14.67
CA GLY A 57 8.65 -26.66 14.59
C GLY A 57 7.60 -27.73 14.88
N GLY A 58 8.01 -28.97 15.18
CA GLY A 58 7.19 -29.98 15.84
C GLY A 58 7.01 -29.63 17.33
N ILE A 59 6.26 -28.58 17.63
CA ILE A 59 5.91 -28.23 19.01
C ILE A 59 4.74 -29.16 19.41
N ASP A 60 5.09 -30.21 20.15
CA ASP A 60 4.23 -31.33 20.55
C ASP A 60 3.58 -32.06 19.37
N SER A 61 3.81 -33.37 19.31
CA SER A 61 3.32 -34.30 18.27
C SER A 61 1.80 -34.32 18.04
N ASN A 62 1.03 -33.49 18.75
CA ASN A 62 -0.42 -33.34 18.61
C ASN A 62 -0.88 -32.05 17.90
N ASP A 63 -0.02 -31.05 17.66
CA ASP A 63 -0.44 -29.81 16.97
C ASP A 63 0.06 -29.74 15.51
N ARG A 64 -0.40 -30.70 14.70
CA ARG A 64 -0.19 -30.73 13.23
C ARG A 64 -0.81 -29.53 12.50
N THR A 65 -1.56 -28.67 13.18
CA THR A 65 -2.30 -27.57 12.55
C THR A 65 -1.40 -26.50 11.91
N LYS A 66 -0.12 -26.41 12.32
CA LYS A 66 0.82 -25.36 11.87
C LYS A 66 1.64 -25.72 10.64
N GLN A 67 1.51 -26.93 10.10
CA GLN A 67 2.33 -27.42 8.98
C GLN A 67 1.48 -28.06 7.86
N GLY A 68 0.17 -27.81 7.87
CA GLY A 68 -0.80 -28.29 6.89
C GLY A 68 -1.26 -27.20 5.90
N PRO A 69 -2.48 -27.31 5.36
CA PRO A 69 -3.05 -26.32 4.44
C PRO A 69 -2.94 -24.87 4.94
N GLY A 70 -2.53 -23.96 4.07
CA GLY A 70 -2.29 -22.55 4.38
C GLY A 70 -0.85 -22.23 4.82
N THR A 71 -0.02 -23.25 5.08
CA THR A 71 1.40 -23.05 5.41
C THR A 71 2.15 -22.48 4.22
N VAL A 72 2.84 -21.36 4.42
CA VAL A 72 3.69 -20.71 3.43
C VAL A 72 5.15 -21.08 3.71
N VAL A 73 5.87 -21.53 2.69
CA VAL A 73 7.29 -21.88 2.80
C VAL A 73 8.13 -21.21 1.72
N GLY A 74 9.37 -20.87 2.09
CA GLY A 74 10.33 -20.29 1.14
C GLY A 74 10.19 -18.79 0.88
N GLU A 75 9.35 -18.07 1.63
CA GLU A 75 9.12 -16.63 1.43
C GLU A 75 10.36 -15.76 1.67
N LEU A 76 11.24 -16.14 2.61
CA LEU A 76 12.41 -15.34 2.99
C LEU A 76 13.42 -15.21 1.85
N ALA A 77 13.67 -16.31 1.12
CA ALA A 77 14.59 -16.34 0.00
C ALA A 77 14.11 -15.48 -1.18
N LEU A 78 12.82 -15.15 -1.25
CA LEU A 78 12.31 -14.27 -2.31
C LEU A 78 12.75 -12.81 -2.13
N LEU A 79 12.87 -12.35 -0.87
CA LEU A 79 13.16 -10.96 -0.56
C LEU A 79 14.65 -10.63 -0.57
N TYR A 80 15.47 -11.49 0.03
CA TYR A 80 16.85 -11.13 0.36
C TYR A 80 17.91 -11.82 -0.50
N ASP A 81 17.50 -12.55 -1.55
CA ASP A 81 18.41 -13.35 -2.38
C ASP A 81 19.39 -14.18 -1.53
N CYS A 82 18.84 -14.79 -0.47
CA CYS A 82 19.60 -15.52 0.51
C CYS A 82 19.37 -17.04 0.35
N PRO A 83 20.33 -17.87 0.78
CA PRO A 83 20.14 -19.32 0.83
C PRO A 83 18.89 -19.72 1.64
N ARG A 84 18.30 -20.86 1.31
CA ARG A 84 17.17 -21.42 2.05
C ARG A 84 17.59 -21.69 3.51
N ALA A 85 16.80 -21.18 4.45
CA ALA A 85 17.09 -21.28 5.88
C ALA A 85 16.80 -22.68 6.49
N ALA A 86 15.98 -23.49 5.83
CA ALA A 86 15.58 -24.82 6.29
C ALA A 86 15.25 -25.73 5.11
N THR A 87 15.38 -27.04 5.30
CA THR A 87 14.87 -28.08 4.41
C THR A 87 13.40 -28.31 4.72
N VAL A 88 12.57 -28.48 3.68
CA VAL A 88 11.14 -28.81 3.80
C VAL A 88 10.89 -30.13 3.08
N ILE A 89 10.32 -31.09 3.80
CA ILE A 89 10.00 -32.43 3.29
C ILE A 89 8.51 -32.67 3.50
N THR A 90 7.86 -33.32 2.54
CA THR A 90 6.45 -33.73 2.68
C THR A 90 6.29 -34.88 3.69
N ASP A 91 5.36 -34.76 4.66
CA ASP A 91 4.97 -35.83 5.58
C ASP A 91 3.91 -36.75 4.94
N THR A 92 3.02 -36.16 4.14
CA THR A 92 2.01 -36.87 3.33
C THR A 92 2.18 -36.53 1.85
N GLU A 93 1.41 -37.13 0.95
CA GLU A 93 1.21 -36.52 -0.37
C GLU A 93 0.69 -35.08 -0.17
N CYS A 94 1.26 -34.14 -0.91
CA CYS A 94 0.97 -32.72 -0.77
C CYS A 94 0.71 -32.08 -2.13
N LEU A 95 -0.35 -31.28 -2.20
CA LEU A 95 -0.60 -30.35 -3.29
C LEU A 95 -0.16 -28.96 -2.85
N PHE A 96 0.69 -28.32 -3.63
CA PHE A 96 1.14 -26.95 -3.40
C PHE A 96 0.64 -26.03 -4.52
N TYR A 97 0.43 -24.77 -4.17
CA TYR A 97 0.55 -23.68 -5.12
C TYR A 97 1.95 -23.09 -5.02
N ARG A 98 2.60 -22.83 -6.14
CA ARG A 98 3.92 -22.18 -6.17
C ARG A 98 3.98 -21.02 -7.14
N VAL A 99 4.87 -20.08 -6.88
CA VAL A 99 5.18 -18.95 -7.76
C VAL A 99 6.68 -18.73 -7.77
N SER A 100 7.26 -18.48 -8.94
CA SER A 100 8.69 -18.21 -9.04
C SER A 100 9.03 -16.82 -8.48
N GLN A 101 10.27 -16.67 -7.99
CA GLN A 101 10.81 -15.42 -7.47
C GLN A 101 10.67 -14.29 -8.50
N ASP A 102 11.03 -14.54 -9.75
CA ASP A 102 10.91 -13.57 -10.84
C ASP A 102 9.47 -13.11 -11.06
N THR A 103 8.52 -14.04 -11.06
CA THR A 103 7.11 -13.71 -11.25
C THR A 103 6.58 -12.90 -10.08
N PHE A 104 6.92 -13.30 -8.84
CA PHE A 104 6.55 -12.54 -7.65
C PHE A 104 7.12 -11.11 -7.67
N ARG A 105 8.42 -10.96 -7.97
CA ARG A 105 9.09 -9.65 -8.08
C ARG A 105 8.50 -8.78 -9.18
N ARG A 106 8.19 -9.34 -10.35
CA ARG A 106 7.52 -8.61 -11.45
C ARG A 106 6.14 -8.12 -11.04
N ILE A 107 5.35 -8.94 -10.36
CA ILE A 107 4.03 -8.54 -9.86
C ILE A 107 4.18 -7.37 -8.90
N GLN A 108 5.03 -7.49 -7.86
CA GLN A 108 5.27 -6.39 -6.92
C GLN A 108 5.75 -5.11 -7.61
N ALA A 109 6.73 -5.22 -8.51
CA ALA A 109 7.23 -4.07 -9.26
C ALA A 109 6.14 -3.40 -10.11
N SER A 110 5.25 -4.19 -10.73
CA SER A 110 4.14 -3.65 -11.52
C SER A 110 3.16 -2.84 -10.67
N PHE A 111 2.87 -3.27 -9.44
CA PHE A 111 1.99 -2.52 -8.54
C PHE A 111 2.63 -1.23 -8.06
N VAL A 112 3.92 -1.24 -7.73
CA VAL A 112 4.68 -0.02 -7.40
C VAL A 112 4.65 0.98 -8.56
N LEU A 113 4.83 0.52 -9.80
CA LEU A 113 4.75 1.38 -10.98
C LEU A 113 3.34 1.93 -11.23
N LEU A 114 2.31 1.12 -11.00
CA LEU A 114 0.91 1.57 -11.13
C LEU A 114 0.57 2.62 -10.07
N GLU A 115 0.99 2.44 -8.82
CA GLU A 115 0.78 3.42 -7.75
C GLU A 115 1.56 4.72 -8.00
N ASP A 116 2.81 4.64 -8.48
CA ASP A 116 3.59 5.82 -8.87
C ASP A 116 2.91 6.58 -10.01
N ASN A 117 2.38 5.89 -11.02
CA ASN A 117 1.62 6.52 -12.10
C ASN A 117 0.30 7.13 -11.61
N GLU A 118 -0.44 6.44 -10.72
CA GLU A 118 -1.68 6.92 -10.13
C GLU A 118 -1.44 8.21 -9.33
N THR A 119 -0.46 8.19 -8.42
CA THR A 119 -0.11 9.34 -7.56
C THR A 119 0.43 10.52 -8.37
N ARG A 120 1.26 10.30 -9.39
CA ARG A 120 1.71 11.39 -10.28
C ARG A 120 0.57 12.00 -11.07
N THR A 121 -0.36 11.18 -11.57
CA THR A 121 -1.53 11.66 -12.31
C THR A 121 -2.44 12.50 -11.41
N LEU A 122 -2.66 12.03 -10.19
CA LEU A 122 -3.43 12.73 -9.15
C LEU A 122 -2.83 14.10 -8.80
N ILE A 123 -1.51 14.14 -8.53
CA ILE A 123 -0.80 15.40 -8.26
C ILE A 123 -0.92 16.33 -9.47
N LYS A 124 -0.62 15.84 -10.68
CA LYS A 124 -0.67 16.67 -11.90
C LYS A 124 -2.05 17.27 -12.17
N ASN A 125 -3.12 16.53 -11.87
CA ASN A 125 -4.49 16.98 -12.10
C ASN A 125 -5.02 17.89 -10.98
N THR A 126 -4.25 18.05 -9.90
CA THR A 126 -4.57 19.01 -8.84
C THR A 126 -4.20 20.41 -9.29
N ARG A 127 -5.15 21.35 -9.20
CA ARG A 127 -4.99 22.74 -9.66
C ARG A 127 -3.74 23.41 -9.09
N LEU A 128 -3.42 23.17 -7.81
CA LEU A 128 -2.24 23.75 -7.18
C LEU A 128 -0.91 23.28 -7.81
N PHE A 129 -0.89 22.10 -8.45
CA PHE A 129 0.33 21.44 -8.92
C PHE A 129 0.43 21.30 -10.44
N GLU A 130 -0.56 21.80 -11.19
CA GLU A 130 -0.64 21.61 -12.64
C GLU A 130 0.62 22.10 -13.38
N ASN A 131 1.28 23.14 -12.85
CA ASN A 131 2.45 23.79 -13.44
C ASN A 131 3.78 23.37 -12.80
N LEU A 132 3.78 22.36 -11.92
CA LEU A 132 5.02 21.89 -11.30
C LEU A 132 5.91 21.12 -12.29
N PRO A 133 7.24 21.32 -12.24
CA PRO A 133 8.18 20.52 -13.00
C PRO A 133 7.99 19.01 -12.75
N PRO A 134 8.08 18.14 -13.78
CA PRO A 134 7.88 16.69 -13.63
C PRO A 134 8.78 16.03 -12.56
N LYS A 135 9.99 16.56 -12.38
CA LYS A 135 10.92 16.10 -11.33
C LYS A 135 10.34 16.31 -9.93
N ILE A 136 9.69 17.44 -9.69
CA ILE A 136 9.06 17.76 -8.39
C ILE A 136 7.82 16.90 -8.18
N ILE A 137 6.98 16.74 -9.21
CA ILE A 137 5.81 15.82 -9.14
C ILE A 137 6.25 14.40 -8.78
N LYS A 138 7.35 13.93 -9.38
CA LYS A 138 7.96 12.62 -9.08
C LYS A 138 8.52 12.53 -7.66
N GLU A 139 9.06 13.60 -7.09
CA GLU A 139 9.51 13.57 -5.68
C GLU A 139 8.32 13.59 -4.72
N LEU A 140 7.32 14.44 -4.98
CA LEU A 140 6.08 14.50 -4.20
C LEU A 140 5.37 13.13 -4.15
N SER A 141 5.26 12.45 -5.30
CA SER A 141 4.56 11.16 -5.41
C SER A 141 5.12 10.09 -4.48
N LYS A 142 6.41 10.14 -4.14
CA LYS A 142 7.06 9.19 -3.23
C LYS A 142 6.69 9.36 -1.76
N TYR A 143 6.18 10.54 -1.38
CA TYR A 143 5.84 10.85 0.01
C TYR A 143 4.34 10.75 0.30
N LEU A 144 3.52 10.44 -0.71
CA LEU A 144 2.09 10.18 -0.51
C LEU A 144 1.91 8.84 0.20
N PHE A 145 1.02 8.81 1.19
CA PHE A 145 0.56 7.57 1.83
C PHE A 145 -0.96 7.49 1.86
N GLN A 146 -1.53 6.29 1.92
CA GLN A 146 -2.98 6.10 1.91
C GLN A 146 -3.56 6.18 3.33
N LYS A 147 -4.72 6.83 3.46
CA LYS A 147 -5.59 6.79 4.65
C LYS A 147 -6.99 6.36 4.23
N THR A 148 -7.52 5.34 4.89
CA THR A 148 -8.91 4.89 4.72
C THR A 148 -9.84 5.70 5.59
N PHE A 149 -11.06 5.92 5.13
CA PHE A 149 -12.12 6.58 5.91
C PHE A 149 -13.46 5.87 5.73
N LEU A 150 -14.30 5.97 6.75
CA LEU A 150 -15.67 5.47 6.76
C LEU A 150 -16.67 6.60 6.52
N LYS A 151 -17.86 6.27 6.02
CA LYS A 151 -18.97 7.20 5.88
C LYS A 151 -19.27 7.87 7.23
N ASN A 152 -19.51 9.18 7.18
CA ASN A 152 -19.73 10.10 8.30
C ASN A 152 -18.49 10.37 9.17
N GLU A 153 -17.33 9.82 8.84
CA GLU A 153 -16.08 10.13 9.53
C GLU A 153 -15.64 11.57 9.23
N TYR A 154 -15.17 12.27 10.26
CA TYR A 154 -14.53 13.58 10.10
C TYR A 154 -13.05 13.34 9.80
N LEU A 155 -12.62 13.73 8.61
CA LEU A 155 -11.19 13.76 8.28
C LEU A 155 -10.52 14.98 8.92
N VAL A 156 -11.26 16.08 8.99
CA VAL A 156 -10.84 17.37 9.57
C VAL A 156 -12.04 18.00 10.25
N LYS A 157 -11.85 18.60 11.43
CA LYS A 157 -12.84 19.47 12.05
C LYS A 157 -12.46 20.93 11.91
N LYS A 158 -13.46 21.79 11.78
CA LYS A 158 -13.30 23.23 11.73
C LYS A 158 -12.50 23.72 12.93
N GLY A 159 -11.48 24.54 12.66
CA GLY A 159 -10.57 25.06 13.68
C GLY A 159 -9.36 24.16 13.96
N ASP A 160 -9.31 22.94 13.43
CA ASP A 160 -8.13 22.08 13.56
C ASP A 160 -6.91 22.71 12.89
N THR A 161 -5.72 22.41 13.41
CA THR A 161 -4.46 22.71 12.72
C THR A 161 -4.32 21.81 11.50
N MET A 162 -3.96 22.38 10.36
CA MET A 162 -3.89 21.67 9.09
C MET A 162 -2.44 21.45 8.65
N ASP A 163 -1.96 20.22 8.82
CA ASP A 163 -0.64 19.79 8.37
C ASP A 163 -0.69 18.71 7.28
N GLU A 164 -1.88 18.39 6.78
CA GLU A 164 -2.12 17.36 5.78
C GLU A 164 -2.93 17.92 4.61
N LEU A 165 -2.47 17.59 3.40
CA LEU A 165 -3.18 17.76 2.14
C LEU A 165 -3.76 16.40 1.73
N TYR A 166 -5.01 16.40 1.30
CA TYR A 166 -5.72 15.20 0.91
C TYR A 166 -6.03 15.19 -0.59
N PHE A 167 -5.85 14.03 -1.22
CA PHE A 167 -6.25 13.77 -2.59
C PHE A 167 -7.19 12.56 -2.62
N ILE A 168 -8.38 12.71 -3.20
CA ILE A 168 -9.41 11.68 -3.17
C ILE A 168 -9.07 10.57 -4.18
N LYS A 169 -8.71 9.38 -3.68
CA LYS A 169 -8.51 8.19 -4.54
C LYS A 169 -9.86 7.56 -4.90
N ASN A 170 -10.72 7.36 -3.90
CA ASN A 170 -12.09 6.92 -4.08
C ASN A 170 -12.95 7.35 -2.89
N GLY A 171 -14.27 7.27 -3.05
CA GLY A 171 -15.22 7.83 -2.10
C GLY A 171 -15.46 9.33 -2.35
N ARG A 172 -16.23 9.97 -1.46
CA ARG A 172 -16.57 11.39 -1.55
C ARG A 172 -16.49 12.06 -0.19
N ILE A 173 -15.97 13.28 -0.17
CA ILE A 173 -15.86 14.12 1.03
C ILE A 173 -16.66 15.40 0.80
N GLU A 174 -17.44 15.82 1.79
CA GLU A 174 -18.07 17.14 1.81
C GLU A 174 -17.33 18.04 2.79
N VAL A 175 -16.95 19.24 2.36
CA VAL A 175 -16.52 20.32 3.24
C VAL A 175 -17.72 21.22 3.52
N LYS A 176 -18.16 21.25 4.78
CA LYS A 176 -19.31 22.02 5.25
C LYS A 176 -18.89 23.09 6.25
N ASP A 177 -19.80 24.00 6.57
CA ASP A 177 -19.58 25.10 7.53
C ASP A 177 -18.35 25.97 7.20
N LEU A 178 -18.04 26.07 5.89
CA LEU A 178 -16.84 26.70 5.34
C LEU A 178 -16.88 28.22 5.53
N VAL A 179 -15.93 28.76 6.29
CA VAL A 179 -15.78 30.19 6.54
C VAL A 179 -14.34 30.62 6.22
N ILE A 180 -14.19 31.54 5.28
CA ILE A 180 -12.88 32.11 4.91
C ILE A 180 -12.95 33.62 5.15
N GLY A 181 -12.12 34.11 6.08
CA GLY A 181 -12.25 35.47 6.60
C GLY A 181 -13.61 35.66 7.27
N GLU A 182 -14.37 36.66 6.84
CA GLU A 182 -15.72 36.95 7.35
C GLU A 182 -16.84 36.33 6.49
N LYS A 183 -16.50 35.67 5.37
CA LYS A 183 -17.47 35.14 4.41
C LYS A 183 -17.77 33.66 4.67
N GLN A 184 -19.05 33.32 4.66
CA GLN A 184 -19.54 31.94 4.67
C GLN A 184 -19.77 31.46 3.22
N TYR A 185 -19.30 30.25 2.93
CA TYR A 185 -19.40 29.63 1.61
C TYR A 185 -20.35 28.42 1.67
N ALA A 186 -20.91 28.05 0.52
CA ALA A 186 -21.71 26.84 0.39
C ALA A 186 -20.85 25.59 0.61
N ASN A 187 -21.50 24.47 0.95
CA ASN A 187 -20.84 23.18 1.04
C ASN A 187 -20.22 22.79 -0.31
N ILE A 188 -19.02 22.21 -0.25
CA ILE A 188 -18.29 21.75 -1.44
C ILE A 188 -18.10 20.24 -1.34
N THR A 189 -18.46 19.51 -2.39
CA THR A 189 -18.23 18.07 -2.47
C THR A 189 -16.99 17.79 -3.33
N PHE A 190 -16.05 17.04 -2.78
CA PHE A 190 -14.85 16.55 -3.44
C PHE A 190 -15.02 15.08 -3.83
N ASN A 191 -14.78 14.79 -5.10
CA ASN A 191 -14.95 13.51 -5.78
C ASN A 191 -13.58 12.88 -6.09
N PRO A 192 -13.54 11.61 -6.51
CA PRO A 192 -12.29 10.95 -6.90
C PRO A 192 -11.53 11.75 -7.98
N GLY A 193 -10.24 11.97 -7.74
CA GLY A 193 -9.36 12.80 -8.58
C GLY A 193 -9.22 14.25 -8.10
N GLU A 194 -10.06 14.73 -7.19
CA GLU A 194 -9.98 16.08 -6.61
C GLU A 194 -9.14 16.09 -5.32
N SER A 195 -8.72 17.27 -4.88
CA SER A 195 -7.93 17.47 -3.65
C SER A 195 -8.54 18.55 -2.77
N PHE A 196 -8.23 18.53 -1.48
CA PHE A 196 -8.59 19.61 -0.54
C PHE A 196 -7.56 19.77 0.58
N GLY A 197 -7.58 20.96 1.22
CA GLY A 197 -6.73 21.31 2.35
C GLY A 197 -5.43 22.03 1.98
N GLU A 198 -5.14 22.15 0.68
CA GLU A 198 -3.90 22.72 0.17
C GLU A 198 -3.71 24.18 0.60
N ARG A 199 -4.78 24.99 0.57
CA ARG A 199 -4.73 26.37 1.02
C ARG A 199 -4.30 26.47 2.49
N SER A 200 -4.95 25.69 3.36
CA SER A 200 -4.68 25.73 4.80
C SER A 200 -3.25 25.30 5.12
N VAL A 201 -2.75 24.27 4.42
CA VAL A 201 -1.36 23.79 4.56
C VAL A 201 -0.33 24.84 4.10
N VAL A 202 -0.58 25.50 2.97
CA VAL A 202 0.36 26.49 2.44
C VAL A 202 0.30 27.80 3.23
N LEU A 203 -0.88 28.30 3.57
CA LEU A 203 -1.05 29.56 4.32
C LEU A 203 -0.90 29.40 5.83
N ASN A 204 -0.71 28.18 6.34
CA ASN A 204 -0.69 27.88 7.78
C ASN A 204 -1.97 28.33 8.49
N GLU A 205 -3.11 28.17 7.82
CA GLU A 205 -4.43 28.51 8.36
C GLU A 205 -5.05 27.29 9.05
N ARG A 206 -5.88 27.54 10.06
CA ARG A 206 -6.73 26.48 10.65
C ARG A 206 -7.79 26.04 9.64
N ALA A 207 -8.33 24.84 9.82
CA ALA A 207 -9.40 24.31 8.99
C ALA A 207 -10.60 25.27 8.95
N PRO A 208 -10.97 25.81 7.78
CA PRO A 208 -12.05 26.80 7.66
C PRO A 208 -13.45 26.18 7.73
N GLY A 209 -13.56 24.86 7.62
CA GLY A 209 -14.79 24.08 7.69
C GLY A 209 -14.52 22.63 8.11
N ASP A 210 -15.59 21.85 8.27
CA ASP A 210 -15.51 20.42 8.57
C ASP A 210 -15.41 19.61 7.28
N ALA A 211 -14.42 18.70 7.17
CA ALA A 211 -14.34 17.75 6.08
C ALA A 211 -14.91 16.40 6.53
N VAL A 212 -16.06 16.01 6.00
CA VAL A 212 -16.82 14.82 6.40
C VAL A 212 -17.00 13.87 5.23
N ALA A 213 -16.76 12.58 5.47
CA ALA A 213 -16.94 11.56 4.46
C ALA A 213 -18.42 11.27 4.15
N LEU A 214 -18.83 11.40 2.89
CA LEU A 214 -20.18 11.04 2.42
C LEU A 214 -20.32 9.53 2.14
N THR A 215 -19.21 8.87 1.86
CA THR A 215 -19.11 7.43 1.61
C THR A 215 -17.87 6.86 2.31
N ASN A 216 -17.72 5.54 2.34
CA ASN A 216 -16.41 4.96 2.64
C ASN A 216 -15.44 5.28 1.50
N GLY A 217 -14.14 5.31 1.79
CA GLY A 217 -13.15 5.51 0.73
C GLY A 217 -11.70 5.56 1.20
N ILE A 218 -10.85 6.04 0.29
CA ILE A 218 -9.41 6.18 0.48
C ILE A 218 -8.97 7.55 -0.04
N VAL A 219 -8.16 8.24 0.75
CA VAL A 219 -7.40 9.42 0.31
C VAL A 219 -5.91 9.09 0.27
N TRP A 220 -5.19 9.72 -0.65
CA TRP A 220 -3.76 9.90 -0.52
C TRP A 220 -3.49 11.17 0.31
N VAL A 221 -2.52 11.09 1.21
CA VAL A 221 -2.15 12.16 2.13
C VAL A 221 -0.72 12.60 1.86
N LEU A 222 -0.51 13.91 1.79
CA LEU A 222 0.83 14.51 1.78
C LEU A 222 0.94 15.47 2.97
N THR A 223 1.95 15.26 3.81
CA THR A 223 2.17 16.16 4.95
C THR A 223 2.82 17.47 4.50
N ARG A 224 2.55 18.52 5.26
CA ARG A 224 3.15 19.84 5.10
C ARG A 224 4.67 19.79 5.07
N GLU A 225 5.28 19.09 6.02
CA GLU A 225 6.73 18.95 6.08
C GLU A 225 7.31 18.42 4.76
N ARG A 226 6.72 17.36 4.20
CA ARG A 226 7.15 16.75 2.94
C ARG A 226 6.85 17.64 1.74
N PHE A 227 5.70 18.31 1.76
CA PHE A 227 5.31 19.30 0.76
C PHE A 227 6.37 20.41 0.63
N TYR A 228 6.71 21.06 1.74
CA TYR A 228 7.71 22.14 1.77
C TYR A 228 9.12 21.62 1.45
N HIS A 229 9.48 20.42 1.90
CA HIS A 229 10.76 19.79 1.57
C HIS A 229 10.94 19.63 0.05
N CYS A 230 9.90 19.18 -0.66
CA CYS A 230 9.95 18.96 -2.11
C CYS A 230 9.91 20.24 -2.95
N LEU A 231 9.31 21.30 -2.40
CA LEU A 231 9.09 22.57 -3.11
C LEU A 231 10.10 23.66 -2.77
N ASN A 232 11.17 23.31 -2.06
CA ASN A 232 12.20 24.25 -1.65
C ASN A 232 12.71 25.06 -2.86
N GLY A 233 12.57 26.39 -2.80
CA GLY A 233 12.94 27.31 -3.88
C GLY A 233 11.82 27.75 -4.83
N LEU A 234 10.58 27.28 -4.66
CA LEU A 234 9.40 27.77 -5.39
C LEU A 234 8.59 28.80 -4.60
N ASP A 235 7.98 29.76 -5.30
CA ASP A 235 7.05 30.73 -4.70
C ASP A 235 5.67 30.09 -4.50
N LEU A 236 5.46 29.54 -3.32
CA LEU A 236 4.22 28.89 -2.92
C LEU A 236 3.02 29.84 -2.89
N TYR A 237 3.25 31.14 -2.67
CA TYR A 237 2.17 32.12 -2.59
C TYR A 237 1.55 32.38 -3.97
N GLN A 238 2.38 32.49 -5.01
CA GLN A 238 1.91 32.58 -6.40
C GLN A 238 1.12 31.34 -6.83
N MET A 239 1.54 30.14 -6.40
CA MET A 239 0.84 28.90 -6.75
C MET A 239 -0.59 28.88 -6.19
N ILE A 240 -0.81 29.36 -4.97
CA ILE A 240 -2.16 29.43 -4.39
C ILE A 240 -3.03 30.44 -5.14
N GLN A 241 -2.55 31.66 -5.40
CA GLN A 241 -3.35 32.69 -6.08
C GLN A 241 -3.88 32.19 -7.42
N HIS A 242 -3.03 31.55 -8.22
CA HIS A 242 -3.41 30.96 -9.51
C HIS A 242 -4.46 29.83 -9.39
N SER A 243 -4.49 29.10 -8.26
CA SER A 243 -5.46 28.03 -8.01
C SER A 243 -6.84 28.53 -7.51
N VAL A 244 -6.88 29.68 -6.84
CA VAL A 244 -8.09 30.27 -6.23
C VAL A 244 -8.86 31.16 -7.21
N ASP A 245 -8.17 31.77 -8.17
CA ASP A 245 -8.74 32.77 -9.09
C ASP A 245 -9.41 32.19 -10.36
N ARG A 246 -9.61 30.86 -10.47
CA ARG A 246 -10.24 30.21 -11.65
C ARG A 246 -11.29 29.14 -11.32
#